data_AF-A0A535PR29-F1
#
_entry.id   AF-A0A535PR29-F1
#
_cell.length_a   1.000
_cell.length_b   1.000
_cell.length_c   1.000
_cell.angle_alpha   90.00
_cell.angle_beta   90.00
_cell.angle_gamma   90.00
#
_symmetry.space_group_name_H-M   'P 1'
#
loop_
_entity.id
_entity.type
_entity.pdbx_description
1 polymer ?
#
loop_
_entity_poly.entity_id
_entity_poly.type
_entity_poly.pdbx_seq_one_letter_code
_entity_poly.pdbx_strand_id
1 'polypeptide(L)'
;TIDLVCCNLYPFVETVSRPSVAFEDAIEQIDIGGPAMIRAAAKNHESVLVVVRPERYTEILAVLQGGGADQSLRRRLAAEAYAHTAAYDSWIAAYLRSQGGVG
;
A
#
# COMPACT_ATOMS: atom_id res chain seq x y z
N THR A 1 13.49 -9.80 -14.96
CA THR A 1 12.10 -9.45 -14.59
C THR A 1 12.03 -9.26 -13.09
N ILE A 2 10.92 -8.74 -12.57
CA ILE A 2 10.66 -8.70 -11.12
C ILE A 2 9.49 -9.63 -10.86
N ASP A 3 9.66 -10.58 -9.96
CA ASP A 3 8.66 -11.63 -9.70
C ASP A 3 7.95 -11.43 -8.35
N LEU A 4 8.49 -10.54 -7.50
CA LEU A 4 7.92 -10.16 -6.22
C LEU A 4 8.17 -8.67 -5.93
N VAL A 5 7.13 -7.98 -5.48
CA VAL A 5 7.19 -6.62 -4.95
C VAL A 5 6.67 -6.66 -3.51
N CYS A 6 7.55 -6.40 -2.56
CA CYS A 6 7.21 -6.20 -1.16
C CYS A 6 7.37 -4.71 -0.85
N CYS A 7 6.26 -3.99 -0.66
CA CYS A 7 6.25 -2.55 -0.51
C CYS A 7 5.10 -2.13 0.41
N ASN A 8 5.41 -1.34 1.43
CA ASN A 8 4.43 -0.68 2.28
C ASN A 8 4.57 0.85 2.14
N LEU A 9 3.54 1.56 2.57
CA LEU A 9 3.44 3.02 2.42
C LEU A 9 3.87 3.72 3.70
N TYR A 10 4.29 4.99 3.56
CA TYR A 10 4.59 5.83 4.70
C TYR A 10 3.39 5.93 5.66
N PRO A 11 3.63 6.04 6.99
CA PRO A 11 2.57 6.12 7.98
C PRO A 11 1.94 7.52 8.00
N PHE A 12 1.29 7.90 6.90
CA PHE A 12 0.67 9.21 6.70
C PHE A 12 -0.32 9.54 7.82
N VAL A 13 -1.20 8.58 8.17
CA VAL A 13 -2.19 8.74 9.24
C VAL A 13 -1.53 9.04 10.58
N GLU A 14 -0.46 8.31 10.92
CA GLU A 14 0.29 8.56 12.16
C GLU A 14 0.91 9.95 12.15
N THR A 15 1.47 10.36 11.01
CA THR A 15 2.08 11.68 10.85
C THR A 15 1.08 12.78 11.12
N VAL A 16 -0.08 12.78 10.42
CA VAL A 16 -1.08 13.86 10.50
C VAL A 16 -1.91 13.82 11.79
N SER A 17 -1.83 12.73 12.56
CA SER A 17 -2.48 12.62 13.87
C SER A 17 -1.66 13.26 14.99
N ARG A 18 -0.38 13.62 14.74
CA ARG A 18 0.46 14.28 15.75
C ARG A 18 0.01 15.74 15.96
N PRO A 19 0.06 16.25 17.19
CA PRO A 19 -0.22 17.66 17.45
C PRO A 19 0.73 18.56 16.63
N SER A 20 0.19 19.64 16.07
CA SER A 20 0.97 20.72 15.46
C SER A 20 1.81 20.36 14.23
N VAL A 21 1.43 19.32 13.48
CA VAL A 21 2.05 19.09 12.16
C VAL A 21 1.65 20.20 11.19
N ALA A 22 2.65 20.84 10.60
CA ALA A 22 2.43 21.85 9.57
C ALA A 22 1.83 21.19 8.32
N PHE A 23 1.04 21.96 7.56
CA PHE A 23 0.40 21.45 6.36
C PHE A 23 1.44 20.94 5.35
N GLU A 24 2.52 21.70 5.17
CA GLU A 24 3.63 21.38 4.27
C GLU A 24 4.30 20.06 4.67
N ASP A 25 4.54 19.86 5.97
CA ASP A 25 5.12 18.62 6.49
C ASP A 25 4.21 17.40 6.23
N ALA A 26 2.89 17.59 6.26
CA ALA A 26 1.94 16.54 5.90
C ALA A 26 1.97 16.23 4.40
N ILE A 27 2.12 17.24 3.53
CA ILE A 27 2.22 17.05 2.08
C ILE A 27 3.47 16.25 1.72
N GLU A 28 4.60 16.53 2.34
CA GLU A 28 5.87 15.80 2.12
C GLU A 28 5.79 14.31 2.55
N GLN A 29 4.78 13.94 3.34
CA GLN A 29 4.58 12.57 3.81
C GLN A 29 3.61 11.76 2.95
N ILE A 30 3.11 12.34 1.85
CA ILE A 30 2.33 11.64 0.84
C ILE A 30 3.29 10.86 -0.08
N ASP A 31 3.23 9.53 0.02
CA ASP A 31 4.01 8.64 -0.83
C ASP A 31 3.41 8.56 -2.24
N ILE A 32 4.23 8.85 -3.25
CA ILE A 32 3.87 8.76 -4.67
C ILE A 32 4.41 7.47 -5.30
N GLY A 33 5.62 7.07 -4.94
CA GLY A 33 6.31 5.93 -5.54
C GLY A 33 5.73 4.60 -5.06
N GLY A 34 5.46 4.48 -3.76
CA GLY A 34 4.88 3.29 -3.14
C GLY A 34 3.56 2.88 -3.79
N PRO A 35 2.53 3.75 -3.85
CA PRO A 35 1.26 3.41 -4.48
C PRO A 35 1.41 3.07 -5.96
N ALA A 36 2.32 3.75 -6.68
CA ALA A 36 2.60 3.44 -8.08
C ALA A 36 3.14 2.01 -8.25
N MET A 37 4.16 1.62 -7.47
CA MET A 37 4.75 0.28 -7.51
C MET A 37 3.75 -0.80 -7.09
N ILE A 38 3.01 -0.57 -6.01
CA ILE A 38 1.98 -1.50 -5.50
C ILE A 38 0.90 -1.73 -6.57
N ARG A 39 0.37 -0.67 -7.18
CA ARG A 39 -0.67 -0.80 -8.21
C ARG A 39 -0.17 -1.47 -9.48
N ALA A 40 1.09 -1.23 -9.87
CA ALA A 40 1.68 -1.90 -11.03
C ALA A 40 1.85 -3.41 -10.78
N ALA A 41 2.34 -3.80 -9.60
CA ALA A 41 2.49 -5.20 -9.22
C ALA A 41 1.13 -5.91 -9.09
N ALA A 42 0.15 -5.25 -8.45
CA ALA A 42 -1.21 -5.77 -8.31
C ALA A 42 -1.91 -5.97 -9.66
N LYS A 43 -1.75 -5.04 -10.61
CA LYS A 43 -2.25 -5.20 -11.98
C LYS A 43 -1.65 -6.44 -12.66
N ASN A 44 -0.36 -6.68 -12.42
CA ASN A 44 0.39 -7.76 -13.07
C ASN A 44 0.48 -9.04 -12.21
N HIS A 45 -0.54 -9.31 -11.39
CA HIS A 45 -0.50 -10.37 -10.37
C HIS A 45 -0.26 -11.79 -10.92
N GLU A 46 -0.56 -12.02 -12.19
CA GLU A 46 -0.29 -13.30 -12.87
C GLU A 46 1.21 -13.60 -12.91
N SER A 47 2.06 -12.57 -12.98
CA SER A 47 3.51 -12.70 -13.01
C SER A 47 4.19 -12.21 -11.74
N VAL A 48 3.64 -11.20 -11.06
CA VAL A 48 4.28 -10.53 -9.92
C VAL A 48 3.50 -10.78 -8.64
N LEU A 49 4.15 -11.30 -7.60
CA LEU A 49 3.57 -11.39 -6.27
C LEU A 49 3.69 -10.04 -5.56
N VAL A 50 2.56 -9.44 -5.15
CA VAL A 50 2.56 -8.17 -4.41
C VAL A 50 2.28 -8.43 -2.93
N VAL A 51 3.07 -7.83 -2.04
CA VAL A 51 2.91 -7.95 -0.59
C VAL A 51 2.98 -6.56 0.04
N VAL A 52 1.88 -6.14 0.67
CA VAL A 52 1.74 -4.78 1.26
C VAL A 52 1.65 -4.80 2.79
N ARG A 53 1.65 -5.98 3.40
CA ARG A 53 1.41 -6.19 4.83
C ARG A 53 2.44 -7.12 5.44
N PRO A 54 3.13 -6.70 6.52
CA PRO A 54 4.05 -7.55 7.27
C PRO A 54 3.43 -8.85 7.79
N GLU A 55 2.13 -8.82 8.10
CA GLU A 55 1.40 -9.99 8.61
C GLU A 55 1.32 -11.14 7.59
N ARG A 56 1.64 -10.89 6.32
CA ARG A 56 1.68 -11.91 5.27
C ARG A 56 3.02 -12.61 5.15
N TYR A 57 4.10 -12.08 5.73
CA TYR A 57 5.45 -12.57 5.44
C TYR A 57 5.63 -14.06 5.73
N THR A 58 5.13 -14.54 6.87
CA THR A 58 5.20 -15.97 7.23
C THR A 58 4.48 -16.85 6.21
N GLU A 59 3.29 -16.45 5.77
CA GLU A 59 2.53 -17.18 4.75
C GLU A 59 3.28 -17.20 3.40
N ILE A 60 3.77 -16.04 2.96
CA ILE A 60 4.47 -15.90 1.67
C ILE A 60 5.78 -16.69 1.66
N LEU A 61 6.54 -16.68 2.76
CA LEU A 61 7.75 -17.49 2.88
C LEU A 61 7.46 -18.98 2.75
N ALA A 62 6.40 -19.48 3.41
CA ALA A 62 5.99 -20.88 3.30
C ALA A 62 5.57 -21.25 1.87
N VAL A 63 4.82 -20.36 1.20
CA VAL A 63 4.40 -20.53 -0.19
C VAL A 63 5.60 -20.59 -1.13
N LEU A 64 6.58 -19.70 -0.97
CA LEU A 64 7.78 -19.69 -1.81
C LEU A 64 8.65 -20.94 -1.61
N GLN A 65 8.70 -21.49 -0.39
CA GLN A 65 9.39 -22.75 -0.10
C GLN A 65 8.62 -23.98 -0.60
N GLY A 66 7.28 -23.90 -0.67
CA GLY A 66 6.38 -25.01 -0.98
C GLY A 66 6.01 -25.20 -2.45
N GLY A 67 6.67 -24.49 -3.39
CA GLY A 67 6.40 -24.61 -4.83
C GLY A 67 5.80 -23.37 -5.50
N GLY A 68 5.66 -22.27 -4.76
CA GLY A 68 5.24 -20.97 -5.29
C GLY A 68 3.76 -20.67 -5.13
N ALA A 69 3.39 -19.41 -5.40
CA ALA A 69 2.03 -18.91 -5.23
C ALA A 69 1.11 -19.34 -6.38
N ASP A 70 -0.01 -19.96 -6.02
CA ASP A 70 -1.09 -20.27 -6.97
C ASP A 70 -1.84 -19.00 -7.41
N GLN A 71 -2.72 -19.17 -8.40
CA GLN A 71 -3.48 -18.05 -8.97
C GLN A 71 -4.50 -17.46 -7.97
N SER A 72 -4.98 -18.26 -7.02
CA SER A 72 -5.94 -17.81 -6.00
C SER A 72 -5.27 -16.83 -5.04
N LEU A 73 -4.09 -17.20 -4.51
CA LEU A 73 -3.28 -16.36 -3.65
C LEU A 73 -2.86 -15.07 -4.35
N ARG A 74 -2.39 -15.16 -5.60
CA ARG A 74 -2.03 -13.97 -6.40
C ARG A 74 -3.17 -12.97 -6.52
N ARG A 75 -4.38 -13.43 -6.86
CA ARG A 75 -5.58 -12.59 -6.93
C ARG A 75 -5.94 -11.99 -5.58
N ARG A 76 -5.85 -12.77 -4.50
CA ARG A 76 -6.11 -12.30 -3.14
C ARG A 76 -5.17 -11.17 -2.74
N LEU A 77 -3.88 -11.34 -2.99
CA LEU A 77 -2.87 -10.33 -2.68
C LEU A 77 -3.02 -9.08 -3.55
N ALA A 78 -3.40 -9.22 -4.82
CA ALA A 78 -3.72 -8.09 -5.68
C ALA A 78 -4.92 -7.28 -5.17
N ALA A 79 -5.99 -7.96 -4.75
CA ALA A 79 -7.14 -7.31 -4.14
C ALA A 79 -6.77 -6.59 -2.83
N GLU A 80 -5.94 -7.22 -2.00
CA GLU A 80 -5.42 -6.63 -0.76
C GLU A 80 -4.57 -5.38 -1.04
N ALA A 81 -3.73 -5.41 -2.07
CA ALA A 81 -2.92 -4.28 -2.52
C ALA A 81 -3.77 -3.10 -3.00
N TYR A 82 -4.80 -3.34 -3.83
CA TYR A 82 -5.71 -2.26 -4.25
C TYR A 82 -6.50 -1.68 -3.08
N ALA A 83 -6.98 -2.52 -2.16
CA ALA A 83 -7.65 -2.07 -0.95
C ALA A 83 -6.73 -1.22 -0.07
N HIS A 84 -5.45 -1.59 0.03
CA HIS A 84 -4.44 -0.83 0.77
C HIS A 84 -4.23 0.58 0.19
N THR A 85 -4.04 0.69 -1.13
CA THR A 85 -3.87 2.01 -1.78
C THR A 85 -5.15 2.85 -1.75
N ALA A 86 -6.32 2.22 -1.88
CA ALA A 86 -7.60 2.95 -1.79
C ALA A 86 -7.83 3.52 -0.39
N ALA A 87 -7.48 2.77 0.66
CA ALA A 87 -7.53 3.26 2.03
C ALA A 87 -6.55 4.43 2.23
N TYR A 88 -5.33 4.31 1.71
CA TYR A 88 -4.31 5.37 1.79
C TYR A 88 -4.80 6.69 1.18
N ASP A 89 -5.30 6.66 -0.07
CA ASP A 89 -5.84 7.84 -0.75
C ASP A 89 -7.07 8.42 -0.01
N SER A 90 -7.89 7.56 0.60
CA SER A 90 -9.05 7.99 1.39
C SER A 90 -8.63 8.82 2.60
N TRP A 91 -7.54 8.44 3.28
CA TRP A 91 -6.99 9.21 4.40
C TRP A 91 -6.42 10.55 3.96
N ILE A 92 -5.66 10.57 2.86
CA ILE A 92 -5.13 11.81 2.28
C ILE A 92 -6.27 12.76 1.93
N ALA A 93 -7.29 12.26 1.23
CA ALA A 93 -8.44 13.06 0.83
C ALA A 93 -9.20 13.61 2.05
N ALA A 94 -9.36 12.81 3.12
CA ALA A 94 -9.98 13.26 4.36
C ALA A 94 -9.18 14.40 5.04
N TYR A 95 -7.86 14.26 5.11
CA TYR A 95 -6.97 15.29 5.65
C TYR A 95 -7.03 16.58 4.84
N LEU A 96 -6.92 16.51 3.51
CA LEU A 96 -6.97 17.70 2.65
C LEU A 96 -8.31 18.44 2.77
N ARG A 97 -9.42 17.70 2.91
CA ARG A 97 -10.74 18.30 3.17
C ARG A 97 -10.80 19.04 4.51
N SER A 98 -10.23 18.48 5.58
CA SER A 98 -10.25 19.13 6.89
C SER A 98 -9.40 20.41 6.93
N GLN A 99 -8.37 20.51 6.09
CA GLN A 99 -7.53 21.71 5.97
C GLN A 99 -8.13 22.78 5.04
N GLY A 100 -8.88 22.36 4.02
CA GLY A 100 -9.43 23.24 2.98
C GLY A 100 -10.66 24.05 3.35
N GLY A 101 -11.24 23.89 4.56
CA GLY A 101 -12.36 24.71 5.03
C GLY A 101 -13.64 24.67 4.17
N VAL A 102 -13.86 23.62 3.38
CA VAL A 102 -15.12 23.44 2.63
C VAL A 102 -15.97 22.37 3.33
N GLY A 103 -16.78 22.85 4.26
CA GLY A 103 -18.02 22.24 4.73
C GLY A 103 -19.17 23.20 4.44
#